data_AF-A0A0F8ZHI3-F1
#
_entry.id   AF-A0A0F8ZHI3-F1
#
_cell.length_a   1.000
_cell.length_b   1.000
_cell.length_c   1.000
_cell.angle_alpha   90.00
_cell.angle_beta   90.00
_cell.angle_gamma   90.00
#
_symmetry.space_group_name_H-M   'P 1'
#
loop_
_entity.id
_entity.type
_entity.pdbx_description
1 polymer ?
#
loop_
_entity_poly.entity_id
_entity_poly.type
_entity_poly.pdbx_seq_one_letter_code
_entity_poly.pdbx_strand_id
1 'polypeptide(L)'
;MSDLESLVVELDQAEVGSRKLDCRIHTFVTGEETCESTGGQRHPLAAGKRSGWIDEVPLYTTSINLALTLVPERWIWQLSPNECELTHEKHEHIWVSASTASISLCIAALKAKI
;
A
#
# COMPACT_ATOMS: atom_id res chain seq x y z
N MET A 1 -12.89 -7.81 12.07
CA MET A 1 -11.66 -7.37 11.38
C MET A 1 -12.08 -6.64 10.13
N SER A 2 -11.73 -5.38 10.02
CA SER A 2 -11.92 -4.62 8.77
C SER A 2 -10.90 -5.11 7.72
N ASP A 3 -11.20 -4.89 6.43
CA ASP A 3 -10.28 -5.25 5.34
C ASP A 3 -8.90 -4.58 5.49
N LEU A 4 -8.86 -3.40 6.12
CA LEU A 4 -7.64 -2.66 6.46
C LEU A 4 -6.82 -3.34 7.55
N GLU A 5 -7.45 -3.75 8.66
CA GLU A 5 -6.76 -4.47 9.75
C GLU A 5 -6.11 -5.75 9.23
N SER A 6 -6.82 -6.51 8.38
CA SER A 6 -6.27 -7.69 7.73
C SER A 6 -5.08 -7.36 6.83
N LEU A 7 -5.16 -6.29 6.04
CA LEU A 7 -4.06 -5.86 5.16
C LEU A 7 -2.82 -5.44 5.96
N VAL A 8 -3.01 -4.67 7.04
CA VAL A 8 -1.91 -4.25 7.93
C VAL A 8 -1.24 -5.46 8.56
N VAL A 9 -2.01 -6.45 9.04
CA VAL A 9 -1.45 -7.69 9.61
C VAL A 9 -0.63 -8.46 8.57
N GLU A 10 -1.11 -8.59 7.33
CA GLU A 10 -0.35 -9.28 6.28
C GLU A 10 0.92 -8.53 5.88
N LEU A 11 0.90 -7.18 5.88
CA LEU A 11 2.10 -6.38 5.64
C LEU A 11 3.10 -6.50 6.79
N ASP A 12 2.64 -6.51 8.04
CA ASP A 12 3.49 -6.64 9.23
C ASP A 12 4.21 -7.99 9.27
N GLN A 13 3.55 -9.05 8.80
CA GLN A 13 4.11 -10.40 8.69
C GLN A 13 4.97 -10.61 7.44
N ALA A 14 5.00 -9.66 6.50
CA ALA A 14 5.72 -9.82 5.25
C ALA A 14 7.24 -9.64 5.46
N GLU A 15 8.01 -10.67 5.12
CA GLU A 15 9.48 -10.61 5.15
C GLU A 15 10.05 -9.85 3.93
N VAL A 16 9.32 -9.90 2.80
CA VAL A 16 9.70 -9.29 1.53
C VAL A 16 8.48 -8.65 0.86
N GLY A 17 8.73 -7.69 -0.03
CA GLY A 17 7.66 -7.10 -0.83
C GLY A 17 7.01 -8.11 -1.77
N SER A 18 5.74 -7.90 -2.10
CA SER A 18 4.92 -8.84 -2.85
C SER A 18 3.92 -8.13 -3.74
N ARG A 19 3.79 -8.63 -4.97
CA ARG A 19 2.80 -8.13 -5.92
C ARG A 19 1.36 -8.27 -5.42
N LYS A 20 1.09 -9.34 -4.67
CA LYS A 20 -0.22 -9.56 -4.05
C LYS A 20 -0.56 -8.44 -3.05
N LEU A 21 0.43 -8.05 -2.23
CA LEU A 21 0.26 -6.96 -1.26
C LEU A 21 0.11 -5.61 -1.97
N ASP A 22 0.88 -5.36 -3.02
CA ASP A 22 0.75 -4.15 -3.84
C ASP A 22 -0.65 -3.99 -4.42
N CYS A 23 -1.20 -5.07 -4.99
CA CYS A 23 -2.57 -5.07 -5.52
C CYS A 23 -3.60 -4.77 -4.44
N ARG A 24 -3.45 -5.35 -3.24
CA ARG A 24 -4.38 -5.07 -2.13
C ARG A 24 -4.28 -3.63 -1.64
N ILE A 25 -3.07 -3.09 -1.51
CA ILE A 25 -2.84 -1.67 -1.20
C ILE A 25 -3.51 -0.80 -2.25
N HIS A 26 -3.30 -1.11 -3.54
CA HIS A 26 -3.88 -0.36 -4.64
C HIS A 26 -5.41 -0.34 -4.56
N THR A 27 -6.04 -1.51 -4.45
CA THR A 27 -7.50 -1.62 -4.32
C THR A 27 -8.01 -0.85 -3.11
N PHE A 28 -7.31 -0.91 -1.97
CA PHE A 28 -7.69 -0.16 -0.77
C PHE A 28 -7.62 1.37 -0.99
N VAL A 29 -6.61 1.85 -1.72
CA VAL A 29 -6.35 3.29 -1.92
C VAL A 29 -7.22 3.90 -3.01
N THR A 30 -7.45 3.19 -4.12
CA THR A 30 -8.15 3.71 -5.29
C THR A 30 -9.60 3.23 -5.40
N GLY A 31 -9.94 2.14 -4.70
CA GLY A 31 -11.20 1.41 -4.89
C GLY A 31 -11.27 0.62 -6.21
N GLU A 32 -10.19 0.60 -6.99
CA GLU A 32 -10.12 -0.09 -8.27
C GLU A 32 -9.70 -1.55 -8.07
N GLU A 33 -10.53 -2.49 -8.52
CA GLU A 33 -10.17 -3.92 -8.49
C GLU A 33 -9.12 -4.22 -9.55
N THR A 34 -8.14 -5.05 -9.19
CA THR A 34 -7.07 -5.47 -10.10
C THR A 34 -7.43 -6.81 -10.74
N CYS A 35 -7.31 -6.92 -12.07
CA CYS A 35 -7.59 -8.16 -12.79
C CYS A 35 -6.29 -8.91 -13.16
N GLU A 36 -6.26 -10.22 -12.92
CA GLU A 36 -5.15 -11.07 -13.33
C GLU A 36 -5.10 -11.19 -14.87
N SER A 37 -3.92 -10.93 -15.43
CA SER A 37 -3.62 -11.17 -16.85
C SER A 37 -3.38 -12.66 -17.10
N THR A 38 -4.43 -13.48 -17.09
CA THR A 38 -4.28 -14.89 -17.50
C THR A 38 -4.27 -14.96 -19.03
N GLY A 39 -3.07 -14.96 -19.63
CA GLY A 39 -2.90 -15.30 -21.05
C GLY A 39 -3.15 -14.18 -22.07
N GLY A 40 -2.93 -12.91 -21.71
CA GLY A 40 -2.92 -11.78 -22.66
C GLY A 40 -4.28 -11.42 -23.28
N GLN A 41 -5.37 -12.06 -22.85
CA GLN A 41 -6.71 -11.68 -23.28
C GLN A 41 -7.29 -10.62 -22.35
N ARG A 42 -7.57 -9.45 -22.93
CA ARG A 42 -8.27 -8.37 -22.25
C ARG A 42 -9.73 -8.76 -22.07
N HIS A 43 -10.09 -9.35 -20.93
CA HIS A 43 -11.49 -9.56 -20.59
C HIS A 43 -12.05 -8.23 -20.04
N PRO A 44 -13.02 -7.59 -20.74
CA PRO A 44 -13.73 -6.47 -20.16
C PRO A 44 -14.56 -7.00 -18.99
N LEU A 45 -14.30 -6.50 -17.79
CA LEU A 45 -15.20 -6.74 -16.66
C LEU A 45 -16.49 -5.96 -16.88
N ALA A 46 -17.56 -6.41 -16.20
CA ALA A 46 -18.90 -5.86 -16.31
C ALA A 46 -18.91 -4.33 -16.25
N ALA A 47 -19.67 -3.71 -17.15
CA ALA A 47 -19.74 -2.25 -17.32
C ALA A 47 -20.00 -1.54 -15.97
N GLY A 48 -19.03 -0.74 -15.51
CA GLY A 48 -19.19 0.14 -14.35
C GLY A 48 -18.09 0.09 -13.29
N LYS A 49 -17.20 -0.91 -13.29
CA LYS A 49 -16.01 -0.91 -12.41
C LYS A 49 -14.78 -0.41 -13.15
N ARG A 50 -14.05 0.55 -12.57
CA ARG A 50 -12.68 0.87 -13.01
C ARG A 50 -11.78 -0.27 -12.56
N SER A 51 -11.18 -0.97 -13.51
CA SER A 51 -10.24 -2.06 -13.25
C SER A 51 -8.86 -1.69 -13.80
N GLY A 52 -7.85 -1.76 -12.95
CA GLY A 52 -6.44 -1.65 -13.35
C GLY A 52 -5.85 -3.04 -13.61
N TRP A 53 -4.90 -3.13 -14.54
CA TRP A 53 -4.18 -4.39 -14.77
C TRP A 53 -3.18 -4.61 -13.64
N ILE A 54 -2.95 -5.88 -13.26
CA ILE A 54 -1.93 -6.18 -12.25
C ILE A 54 -0.59 -5.54 -12.62
N ASP A 55 -0.17 -5.53 -13.87
CA ASP A 55 1.12 -4.94 -14.29
C ASP A 55 1.18 -3.40 -14.14
N GLU A 56 0.03 -2.74 -14.11
CA GLU A 56 -0.07 -1.28 -13.94
C GLU A 56 -0.06 -0.86 -12.47
N VAL A 57 -0.27 -1.81 -11.54
CA VAL A 57 -0.22 -1.53 -10.11
C VAL A 57 1.19 -1.05 -9.73
N PRO A 58 1.34 0.05 -8.97
CA PRO A 58 2.65 0.45 -8.47
C PRO A 58 3.23 -0.59 -7.50
N LEU A 59 4.54 -0.81 -7.57
CA LEU A 59 5.27 -1.73 -6.68
C LEU A 59 5.51 -1.10 -5.30
N TYR A 60 4.44 -0.84 -4.53
CA TYR A 60 4.51 -0.14 -3.25
C TYR A 60 5.46 -0.81 -2.24
N THR A 61 5.36 -2.13 -2.07
CA THR A 61 6.10 -2.88 -1.05
C THR A 61 7.57 -3.10 -1.36
N THR A 62 8.03 -2.79 -2.58
CA THR A 62 9.44 -2.93 -2.98
C THR A 62 10.10 -1.61 -3.39
N SER A 63 9.33 -0.58 -3.75
CA SER A 63 9.85 0.74 -4.14
C SER A 63 9.44 1.82 -3.14
N ILE A 64 10.42 2.37 -2.42
CA ILE A 64 10.21 3.49 -1.49
C ILE A 64 9.56 4.68 -2.20
N ASN A 65 10.00 5.01 -3.41
CA ASN A 65 9.45 6.14 -4.17
C ASN A 65 7.96 5.95 -4.47
N LEU A 66 7.53 4.72 -4.77
CA LEU A 66 6.12 4.42 -5.01
C LEU A 66 5.35 4.35 -3.68
N ALA A 67 5.92 3.79 -2.62
CA ALA A 67 5.31 3.82 -1.28
C ALA A 67 5.09 5.24 -0.76
N LEU A 68 6.00 6.18 -1.04
CA LEU A 68 5.86 7.59 -0.66
C LEU A 68 4.63 8.26 -1.27
N THR A 69 4.15 7.81 -2.43
CA THR A 69 2.90 8.32 -3.04
C THR A 69 1.66 8.01 -2.19
N LEU A 70 1.77 7.06 -1.24
CA LEU A 70 0.68 6.72 -0.33
C LEU A 70 0.59 7.69 0.85
N VAL A 71 1.69 8.35 1.22
CA VAL A 71 1.75 9.26 2.38
C VAL A 71 0.79 10.42 2.16
N PRO A 72 -0.14 10.69 3.09
CA PRO A 72 -1.07 11.80 2.92
C PRO A 72 -0.33 13.15 2.89
N GLU A 73 -0.89 14.13 2.20
CA GLU A 73 -0.33 15.47 2.18
C GLU A 73 -0.19 16.04 3.59
N ARG A 74 0.83 16.88 3.81
CA ARG A 74 1.13 17.55 5.10
C ARG A 74 1.60 16.62 6.23
N TRP A 75 1.84 15.35 5.94
CA TRP A 75 2.57 14.47 6.85
C TRP A 75 4.07 14.59 6.61
N ILE A 76 4.81 14.73 7.70
CA ILE A 76 6.27 14.64 7.69
C ILE A 76 6.63 13.18 7.94
N TRP A 77 7.58 12.67 7.17
CA TRP A 77 8.01 11.29 7.25
C TRP A 77 9.50 11.17 7.50
N GLN A 78 9.88 10.18 8.27
CA GLN A 78 11.26 9.78 8.50
C GLN A 78 11.37 8.26 8.34
N LEU A 79 12.39 7.82 7.61
CA LEU A 79 12.63 6.42 7.29
C LEU A 79 13.97 5.95 7.83
N SER A 80 13.94 4.77 8.44
CA SER A 80 15.09 3.93 8.75
C SER A 80 14.95 2.61 7.97
N PRO A 81 15.99 1.76 7.88
CA PRO A 81 15.96 0.56 7.06
C PRO A 81 14.76 -0.39 7.27
N ASN A 82 14.20 -0.39 8.48
CA ASN A 82 13.12 -1.25 8.94
C ASN A 82 12.04 -0.47 9.70
N GLU A 83 12.07 0.86 9.70
CA GLU A 83 11.15 1.67 10.50
C GLU A 83 10.68 2.89 9.72
N CYS A 84 9.46 3.31 10.00
CA CYS A 84 8.86 4.51 9.46
C CYS A 84 8.17 5.28 10.58
N GLU A 85 8.41 6.58 10.60
CA GLU A 85 7.76 7.52 11.49
C GLU A 85 7.02 8.56 10.65
N LEU A 86 5.73 8.72 10.88
CA LEU A 86 4.90 9.76 10.27
C LEU A 86 4.38 10.69 11.36
N THR A 87 4.55 12.00 11.16
CA THR A 87 4.08 13.03 12.09
C THR A 87 3.21 14.04 11.35
N HIS A 88 2.07 14.39 11.95
CA HIS A 88 1.17 15.44 11.46
C HIS A 88 1.09 16.59 12.46
N GLU A 89 0.93 17.82 11.96
CA GLU A 89 0.99 19.08 12.73
C GLU A 89 0.03 19.14 13.94
N LYS A 90 -0.99 18.29 13.99
CA LYS A 90 -2.00 18.21 15.06
C LYS A 90 -1.64 17.24 16.21
N HIS A 91 -0.35 16.94 16.42
CA HIS A 91 0.15 15.97 17.40
C HIS A 91 -0.18 14.50 17.13
N GLU A 92 -0.51 14.17 15.87
CA GLU A 92 -0.68 12.77 15.50
C GLU A 92 0.66 12.18 15.08
N HIS A 93 0.99 11.04 15.67
CA HIS A 93 2.27 10.38 15.53
C HIS A 93 2.04 8.89 15.27
N ILE A 94 2.61 8.40 14.18
CA ILE A 94 2.52 7.00 13.77
C ILE A 94 3.94 6.48 13.63
N TRP A 95 4.28 5.52 14.48
CA TRP A 95 5.55 4.80 14.39
C TRP A 95 5.28 3.33 14.04
N VAL A 96 6.02 2.82 13.06
CA VAL A 96 5.89 1.45 12.56
C VAL A 96 7.25 0.85 12.28
N SER A 97 7.49 -0.36 12.77
CA SER A 97 8.59 -1.22 12.36
C SER A 97 8.10 -2.34 11.45
N ALA A 98 8.84 -2.70 10.41
CA ALA A 98 8.56 -3.84 9.55
C ALA A 98 9.86 -4.40 8.95
N SER A 99 9.78 -5.51 8.22
CA SER A 99 10.95 -6.19 7.63
C SER A 99 11.72 -5.33 6.62
N THR A 100 11.08 -4.33 6.01
CA THR A 100 11.73 -3.36 5.10
C THR A 100 11.13 -1.96 5.24
N ALA A 101 11.92 -0.94 4.89
CA ALA A 101 11.49 0.47 4.87
C ALA A 101 10.26 0.72 3.99
N SER A 102 10.17 0.06 2.83
CA SER A 102 9.01 0.21 1.94
C SER A 102 7.73 -0.34 2.58
N ILE A 103 7.83 -1.47 3.28
CA ILE A 103 6.69 -2.08 3.98
C ILE A 103 6.29 -1.24 5.19
N SER A 104 7.24 -0.80 6.02
CA SER A 104 6.93 0.05 7.18
C SER A 104 6.26 1.36 6.77
N LEU A 105 6.71 1.95 5.66
CA LEU A 105 6.09 3.13 5.06
C LEU A 105 4.67 2.87 4.54
N CYS A 106 4.43 1.74 3.87
CA CYS A 106 3.09 1.38 3.41
C CYS A 106 2.12 1.25 4.59
N ILE A 107 2.52 0.54 5.66
CA ILE A 107 1.69 0.38 6.85
C ILE A 107 1.40 1.73 7.52
N ALA A 108 2.43 2.56 7.70
CA ALA A 108 2.27 3.86 8.34
C ALA A 108 1.33 4.77 7.53
N ALA A 109 1.51 4.82 6.20
CA ALA A 109 0.67 5.61 5.31
C ALA A 109 -0.79 5.13 5.28
N LEU A 110 -1.03 3.82 5.38
CA LEU A 110 -2.37 3.26 5.48
C LEU A 110 -3.05 3.63 6.81
N LYS A 111 -2.31 3.57 7.94
CA LYS A 111 -2.80 3.99 9.25
C LYS A 111 -3.13 5.49 9.30
N ALA A 112 -2.34 6.32 8.62
CA ALA A 112 -2.52 7.78 8.54
C ALA A 112 -3.75 8.24 7.75
N LYS A 113 -4.43 7.34 7.02
CA LYS A 113 -5.64 7.65 6.24
C LYS A 113 -6.94 7.40 7.01
N ILE A 114 -6.86 6.93 8.26
CA ILE A 114 -7.99 6.69 9.17
C ILE A 114 -8.25 7.96 9.99
#